data_AF-A0AAE9R004-F1
#
_entry.id   AF-A0AAE9R004-F1
#
_cell.length_a   1.000
_cell.length_b   1.000
_cell.length_c   1.000
_cell.angle_alpha   90.00
_cell.angle_beta   90.00
_cell.angle_gamma   90.00
#
_symmetry.space_group_name_H-M   'P 1'
#
loop_
_entity.id
_entity.type
_entity.pdbx_description
1 polymer ?
#
loop_
_entity_poly.entity_id
_entity_poly.type
_entity_poly.pdbx_seq_one_letter_code
_entity_poly.pdbx_strand_id
1 'polypeptide(L)'
;MLEIISKYPELLGDGSPKGTKVILKNDEDWTFPILLPTDYLEKSQSDIIAKCEDIIYQKLFPQRAENEKFAEFNKMIEKANSTIQKMEMQMIKQKDVSGTAQASILELITLLYFKGVISDEDFTTITSES
;
A
#
# COMPACT_ATOMS: atom_id res chain seq x y z
N MET A 1 -5.16 24.70 -26.31
CA MET A 1 -5.11 23.23 -26.44
C MET A 1 -3.65 22.83 -26.63
N LEU A 2 -3.24 21.63 -26.20
CA LEU A 2 -1.88 21.15 -26.50
C LEU A 2 -1.89 20.31 -27.78
N GLU A 3 -0.98 20.62 -28.69
CA GLU A 3 -0.82 19.91 -29.97
C GLU A 3 0.58 19.31 -30.07
N ILE A 4 0.69 18.08 -30.58
CA ILE A 4 1.99 17.45 -30.85
C ILE A 4 2.53 17.98 -32.17
N ILE A 5 3.62 18.75 -32.11
CA ILE A 5 4.34 19.25 -33.29
C ILE A 5 5.28 18.18 -33.84
N SER A 6 5.92 17.41 -32.95
CA SER A 6 6.92 16.42 -33.34
C SER A 6 7.00 15.28 -32.33
N LYS A 7 7.23 14.07 -32.83
CA LYS A 7 7.46 12.84 -32.06
C LYS A 7 8.57 12.03 -32.74
N TYR A 8 9.64 11.71 -32.01
CA TYR A 8 10.74 10.90 -32.53
C TYR A 8 11.50 10.17 -31.42
N PRO A 9 12.16 9.03 -31.72
CA PRO A 9 13.00 8.34 -30.75
C PRO A 9 14.24 9.19 -30.44
N GLU A 10 14.57 9.28 -29.16
CA GLU A 10 15.80 9.86 -28.65
C GLU A 10 16.76 8.71 -28.32
N LEU A 11 17.97 8.75 -28.86
CA LEU A 11 19.01 7.75 -28.62
C LEU A 11 20.10 8.32 -27.70
N LEU A 12 20.77 7.45 -26.97
CA LEU A 12 22.01 7.75 -26.27
C LEU A 12 23.18 7.82 -27.28
N GLY A 13 24.34 8.33 -26.84
CA GLY A 13 25.52 8.48 -27.70
C GLY A 13 26.11 7.16 -28.23
N ASP A 14 25.72 6.04 -27.62
CA ASP A 14 26.07 4.67 -28.03
C ASP A 14 25.02 4.04 -28.98
N GLY A 15 23.94 4.76 -29.31
CA GLY A 15 22.84 4.27 -30.14
C GLY A 15 21.73 3.53 -29.37
N SER A 16 21.86 3.35 -28.05
CA SER A 16 20.83 2.73 -27.22
C SER A 16 19.60 3.64 -27.08
N PRO A 17 18.36 3.10 -26.99
CA PRO A 17 17.16 3.92 -26.89
C PRO A 17 17.07 4.64 -25.52
N LYS A 18 17.04 5.97 -25.53
CA LYS A 18 16.90 6.82 -24.34
C LYS A 18 15.44 7.08 -23.98
N GLY A 19 14.59 7.25 -24.99
CA GLY A 19 13.19 7.60 -24.79
C GLY A 19 12.52 8.09 -26.07
N THR A 20 11.32 8.62 -25.92
CA THR A 20 10.55 9.26 -27.01
C THR A 20 10.51 10.75 -26.77
N LYS A 21 11.11 11.54 -27.66
CA LYS A 21 11.05 12.99 -27.59
C LYS A 21 9.78 13.50 -28.27
N VAL A 22 9.01 14.28 -27.52
CA VAL A 22 7.75 14.89 -27.95
C VAL A 22 7.88 16.40 -27.79
N ILE A 23 7.50 17.14 -28.82
CA ILE A 23 7.43 18.61 -28.78
C ILE A 23 5.97 19.00 -28.88
N LEU A 24 5.46 19.68 -27.85
CA LEU A 24 4.09 20.18 -27.82
C LEU A 24 4.05 21.67 -28.09
N LYS A 25 2.93 22.15 -28.61
CA LYS A 25 2.58 23.56 -28.76
C LYS A 25 1.34 23.89 -27.95
N ASN A 26 1.25 25.09 -27.38
CA ASN A 26 -0.02 25.66 -26.96
C ASN A 26 -0.55 26.66 -28.02
N ASP A 27 -1.73 27.23 -27.75
CA ASP A 27 -2.37 28.24 -28.61
C ASP A 27 -1.59 29.57 -28.68
N GLU A 28 -0.62 29.77 -27.78
CA GLU A 28 0.23 30.97 -27.69
C GLU A 28 1.62 30.75 -28.32
N ASP A 29 1.77 29.71 -29.13
CA ASP A 29 3.02 29.32 -29.79
C ASP A 29 4.17 28.89 -28.87
N TRP A 30 3.92 28.65 -27.58
CA TRP A 30 4.92 28.13 -26.64
C TRP A 30 5.18 26.65 -26.89
N THR A 31 6.46 26.29 -26.96
CA THR A 31 6.89 24.92 -27.22
C THR A 31 7.36 24.22 -25.95
N PHE A 32 6.84 23.03 -25.69
CA PHE A 32 7.22 22.19 -24.54
C PHE A 32 7.91 20.91 -25.02
N PRO A 33 9.25 20.84 -24.97
CA PRO A 33 9.97 19.61 -25.23
C PRO A 33 9.89 18.68 -24.01
N ILE A 34 9.34 17.48 -24.19
CA ILE A 34 9.18 16.46 -23.16
C ILE A 34 9.80 15.15 -23.64
N LEU A 35 10.61 14.54 -22.78
CA LEU A 35 11.15 13.20 -23.00
C LEU A 35 10.26 12.20 -22.25
N LEU A 36 9.55 11.36 -23.01
CA LEU A 36 8.74 10.27 -22.49
C LEU A 36 9.54 8.95 -22.52
N PRO A 37 9.09 7.92 -21.79
CA PRO A 37 9.62 6.57 -21.91
C PRO A 37 9.56 6.02 -23.35
N THR A 38 10.37 5.00 -23.63
CA THR A 38 10.54 4.43 -24.99
C THR A 38 9.27 3.78 -25.55
N ASP A 39 8.40 3.25 -24.68
CA ASP A 39 7.12 2.63 -25.07
C ASP A 39 6.10 3.65 -25.59
N TYR A 40 6.29 4.94 -25.33
CA TYR A 40 5.40 6.02 -25.80
C TYR A 40 5.56 6.36 -27.28
N LEU A 41 6.56 5.78 -27.97
CA LEU A 41 6.69 5.93 -29.41
C LEU A 41 5.48 5.34 -30.14
N GLU A 42 4.97 4.21 -29.65
CA GLU A 42 3.87 3.43 -30.23
C GLU A 42 2.50 3.75 -29.61
N LYS A 43 2.44 4.64 -28.61
CA LYS A 43 1.18 5.02 -27.94
C LYS A 43 0.34 5.96 -28.79
N SER A 44 -0.95 6.01 -28.47
CA SER A 44 -1.89 6.92 -29.14
C SER A 44 -1.57 8.38 -28.82
N GLN A 45 -1.97 9.29 -29.70
CA GLN A 45 -1.81 10.73 -29.48
C GLN A 45 -2.49 11.20 -28.19
N SER A 46 -3.66 10.64 -27.86
CA SER A 46 -4.38 10.96 -26.63
C SER A 46 -3.58 10.57 -25.38
N ASP A 47 -2.99 9.37 -25.38
CA ASP A 47 -2.19 8.89 -24.23
C ASP A 47 -0.93 9.74 -24.04
N ILE A 48 -0.29 10.15 -25.14
CA ILE A 48 0.88 11.01 -25.12
C ILE A 48 0.53 12.38 -24.55
N ILE A 49 -0.55 13.01 -25.04
CA ILE A 49 -0.99 14.34 -24.56
C ILE A 49 -1.33 14.26 -23.06
N ALA A 50 -2.10 13.26 -22.63
CA ALA A 50 -2.46 13.10 -21.22
C ALA A 50 -1.21 12.95 -20.32
N LYS A 51 -0.22 12.16 -20.76
CA LYS A 51 1.01 12.00 -19.98
C LYS A 51 1.85 13.29 -19.94
N CYS A 52 1.89 14.02 -21.04
CA CYS A 52 2.58 15.29 -21.12
C CYS A 52 1.92 16.37 -20.26
N GLU A 53 0.59 16.43 -20.22
CA GLU A 53 -0.17 17.32 -19.34
C GLU A 53 0.15 17.04 -17.86
N ASP A 54 0.19 15.77 -17.46
CA ASP A 54 0.60 15.36 -16.11
C ASP A 54 2.02 15.86 -15.77
N ILE A 55 2.99 15.69 -16.69
CA ILE A 55 4.36 16.19 -16.49
C ILE A 55 4.41 17.71 -16.39
N ILE A 56 3.67 18.43 -17.25
CA ILE A 56 3.60 19.89 -17.23
C ILE A 56 2.96 20.36 -15.92
N TYR A 57 1.84 19.76 -15.51
CA TYR A 57 1.15 20.09 -14.28
C TYR A 57 2.06 19.90 -13.05
N GLN A 58 2.76 18.78 -12.97
CA GLN A 58 3.72 18.51 -11.88
C GLN A 58 4.86 19.54 -11.84
N LYS A 59 5.36 19.99 -13.00
CA LYS A 59 6.41 21.02 -13.06
C LYS A 59 5.90 22.42 -12.69
N LEU A 60 4.69 22.77 -13.08
CA LEU A 60 4.09 24.08 -12.81
C LEU A 60 3.60 24.22 -11.36
N PHE A 61 3.15 23.11 -10.75
CA PHE A 61 2.57 23.11 -9.41
C PHE A 61 3.24 22.08 -8.48
N PRO A 62 4.56 22.19 -8.24
CA PRO A 62 5.30 21.18 -7.48
C PRO A 62 4.75 21.00 -6.06
N GLN A 63 4.40 22.10 -5.38
CA GLN A 63 3.83 22.06 -4.01
C GLN A 63 2.44 21.40 -3.98
N ARG A 64 1.64 21.51 -5.05
CA ARG A 64 0.31 20.90 -5.11
C ARG A 64 0.37 19.42 -5.45
N ALA A 65 1.22 19.05 -6.41
CA ALA A 65 1.49 17.66 -6.74
C ALA A 65 2.07 16.90 -5.54
N GLU A 66 2.89 17.57 -4.74
CA GLU A 66 3.38 17.09 -3.46
C GLU A 66 2.23 16.91 -2.46
N ASN A 67 1.44 17.95 -2.20
CA ASN A 67 0.31 17.89 -1.28
C ASN A 67 -0.72 16.79 -1.63
N GLU A 68 -1.01 16.56 -2.91
CA GLU A 68 -1.93 15.50 -3.35
C GLU A 68 -1.37 14.09 -3.07
N LYS A 69 -0.07 13.85 -3.36
CA LYS A 69 0.59 12.58 -3.03
C LYS A 69 0.69 12.36 -1.51
N PHE A 70 1.00 13.41 -0.76
CA PHE A 70 1.05 13.33 0.71
C PHE A 70 -0.33 13.12 1.33
N ALA A 71 -1.41 13.63 0.72
CA ALA A 71 -2.77 13.37 1.19
C ALA A 71 -3.16 11.89 1.06
N GLU A 72 -2.77 11.22 -0.02
CA GLU A 72 -2.95 9.76 -0.16
C GLU A 72 -2.12 8.98 0.85
N PHE A 73 -0.87 9.39 1.07
CA PHE A 73 0.02 8.78 2.06
C PHE A 73 -0.51 8.93 3.49
N ASN A 74 -1.02 10.11 3.86
CA ASN A 74 -1.63 10.36 5.16
C ASN A 74 -2.87 9.46 5.39
N LYS A 75 -3.74 9.30 4.38
CA LYS A 75 -4.88 8.38 4.46
C LYS A 75 -4.44 6.93 4.69
N MET A 76 -3.36 6.49 4.03
CA MET A 76 -2.80 5.15 4.24
C MET A 76 -2.24 4.99 5.66
N ILE A 77 -1.54 5.99 6.18
CA ILE A 77 -1.02 6.00 7.57
C ILE A 77 -2.17 5.95 8.58
N GLU A 78 -3.21 6.76 8.41
CA GLU A 78 -4.38 6.77 9.29
C GLU A 78 -5.08 5.39 9.32
N LYS A 79 -5.24 4.77 8.15
CA LYS A 79 -5.82 3.42 8.05
C LYS A 79 -4.93 2.36 8.71
N ALA A 80 -3.61 2.44 8.54
CA ALA A 80 -2.66 1.54 9.16
C ALA A 80 -2.71 1.67 10.69
N ASN A 81 -2.67 2.90 11.22
CA ASN A 81 -2.78 3.18 12.65
C ASN A 81 -4.10 2.67 13.25
N SER A 82 -5.23 2.91 12.57
CA SER A 82 -6.53 2.37 13.00
C SER A 82 -6.55 0.84 13.03
N THR A 83 -5.88 0.19 12.08
CA THR A 83 -5.78 -1.27 12.02
C THR A 83 -4.90 -1.80 13.15
N ILE A 84 -3.74 -1.18 13.40
CA ILE A 84 -2.85 -1.53 14.50
C ILE A 84 -3.57 -1.40 15.84
N GLN A 85 -4.28 -0.29 16.09
CA GLN A 85 -5.06 -0.11 17.32
C GLN A 85 -6.15 -1.17 17.49
N LYS A 86 -6.84 -1.56 16.40
CA LYS A 86 -7.83 -2.64 16.43
C LYS A 86 -7.19 -4.00 16.75
N MET A 87 -6.04 -4.29 16.15
CA MET A 87 -5.28 -5.50 16.42
C MET A 87 -4.79 -5.55 17.87
N GLU A 88 -4.24 -4.46 18.39
CA GLU A 88 -3.83 -4.34 19.80
C GLU A 88 -5.00 -4.58 20.75
N MET A 89 -6.16 -3.94 20.52
CA MET A 89 -7.37 -4.17 21.31
C MET A 89 -7.85 -5.62 21.24
N GLN A 90 -7.78 -6.27 20.07
CA GLN A 90 -8.15 -7.67 19.91
C GLN A 90 -7.17 -8.59 20.65
N MET A 91 -5.87 -8.34 20.58
CA MET A 91 -4.86 -9.10 21.32
C MET A 91 -5.03 -8.97 22.83
N ILE A 92 -5.32 -7.77 23.33
CA ILE A 92 -5.60 -7.55 24.76
C ILE A 92 -6.86 -8.31 25.17
N LYS A 93 -7.96 -8.18 24.43
CA LYS A 93 -9.20 -8.92 24.71
C LYS A 93 -8.99 -10.44 24.67
N GLN A 94 -8.22 -10.94 23.71
CA GLN A 94 -7.94 -12.38 23.59
C GLN A 94 -7.06 -12.88 24.74
N LYS A 95 -6.07 -12.09 25.17
CA LYS A 95 -5.23 -12.39 26.34
C LYS A 95 -6.05 -12.40 27.62
N ASP A 96 -6.92 -11.42 27.82
CA ASP A 96 -7.79 -11.32 28.98
C ASP A 96 -8.81 -12.47 29.02
N VAL A 97 -9.49 -12.76 27.91
CA VAL A 97 -10.44 -13.88 27.81
C VAL A 97 -9.74 -15.22 28.01
N SER A 98 -8.53 -15.41 27.47
CA SER A 98 -7.73 -16.62 27.68
C SER A 98 -7.33 -16.79 29.16
N GLY A 99 -6.86 -15.72 29.81
CA GLY A 99 -6.50 -15.75 31.23
C GLY A 99 -7.70 -16.03 32.13
N THR A 100 -8.85 -15.40 31.87
CA THR A 100 -10.09 -15.67 32.60
C THR A 100 -10.59 -17.09 32.36
N ALA A 101 -10.59 -17.57 31.12
CA ALA A 101 -11.01 -18.94 30.80
C ALA A 101 -10.11 -19.99 31.47
N GLN A 102 -8.78 -19.79 31.46
CA GLN A 102 -7.85 -20.67 32.16
C GLN A 102 -8.08 -20.68 33.67
N ALA A 103 -8.30 -19.51 34.28
CA ALA A 103 -8.60 -19.40 35.71
C ALA A 103 -9.92 -20.11 36.06
N SER A 104 -10.98 -19.91 35.26
CA SER A 104 -12.27 -20.58 35.46
C SER A 104 -12.19 -22.09 35.26
N ILE A 105 -11.42 -22.57 34.27
CA ILE A 105 -11.19 -24.00 34.06
C ILE A 105 -10.44 -24.59 35.26
N LEU A 106 -9.40 -23.91 35.76
CA LEU A 106 -8.66 -24.36 36.93
C LEU A 106 -9.53 -24.39 38.19
N GLU A 107 -10.39 -23.39 38.38
CA GLU A 107 -11.34 -23.32 39.49
C GLU A 107 -12.36 -24.47 39.44
N LEU A 108 -12.89 -24.78 38.25
CA LEU A 108 -13.77 -25.93 38.04
C LEU A 108 -13.07 -27.27 38.31
N ILE A 109 -11.84 -27.46 37.80
CA ILE A 109 -11.03 -28.66 38.06
C ILE A 109 -10.80 -28.82 39.57
N THR A 110 -10.41 -27.75 40.26
CA THR A 110 -10.16 -27.77 41.71
C THR A 110 -11.42 -28.15 42.49
N LEU A 111 -12.59 -27.62 42.11
CA LEU A 111 -13.87 -27.95 42.73
C LEU A 111 -14.23 -29.43 42.55
N LEU A 112 -14.08 -29.97 41.33
CA LEU A 112 -14.36 -31.37 41.02
C LEU A 112 -13.43 -32.31 41.77
N TYR A 113 -12.15 -31.95 41.88
CA TYR A 113 -11.16 -32.70 42.66
C TYR A 113 -11.53 -32.73 44.15
N PHE A 114 -11.88 -31.58 44.74
CA PHE A 114 -12.31 -31.50 46.14
C PHE A 114 -13.60 -32.29 46.43
N LYS A 115 -14.51 -32.35 45.45
CA LYS A 115 -15.74 -33.14 45.55
C LYS A 115 -15.52 -34.64 45.31
N GLY A 116 -14.29 -35.07 45.01
CA GLY A 116 -13.94 -36.47 44.74
C GLY A 116 -14.54 -37.00 43.44
N VAL A 117 -14.92 -36.10 42.52
CA VAL A 117 -15.49 -36.46 41.20
C VAL A 117 -14.39 -36.85 40.22
N ILE A 118 -13.21 -36.24 40.37
CA ILE A 118 -11.98 -36.53 39.61
C ILE A 118 -10.84 -36.76 40.61
N SER A 119 -9.84 -37.54 40.20
CA SER A 119 -8.70 -37.98 41.01
C SER A 119 -7.39 -37.89 40.24
N ASP A 120 -6.27 -38.15 40.91
CA ASP A 120 -4.93 -38.10 40.29
C ASP A 120 -4.79 -39.05 39.09
N GLU A 121 -5.50 -40.18 39.08
CA GLU A 121 -5.50 -41.14 37.97
C GLU A 121 -6.06 -40.52 36.66
N ASP A 122 -7.03 -39.61 36.77
CA ASP A 122 -7.69 -38.95 35.63
C ASP A 122 -6.79 -37.95 34.90
N PHE A 123 -5.67 -37.53 35.51
CA PHE A 123 -4.71 -36.61 34.90
C PHE A 123 -3.56 -37.31 34.17
N THR A 124 -3.39 -38.63 34.36
CA THR A 124 -2.25 -39.40 33.81
C THR A 124 -2.42 -39.80 32.34
N THR A 125 -3.63 -39.68 31.78
CA THR A 125 -3.97 -40.05 30.40
C THR A 125 -3.76 -38.92 29.38
N ILE A 126 -3.49 -37.68 29.83
CA ILE A 126 -3.37 -36.51 28.94
C ILE A 126 -1.96 -36.40 28.32
N THR A 127 -0.94 -37.03 28.93
CA THR A 127 0.46 -36.91 28.49
C THR A 127 0.95 -38.07 27.62
N SER A 128 0.12 -39.08 27.34
CA SER A 128 0.51 -40.27 26.57
C SER A 128 0.07 -40.28 25.10
N GLU A 129 -0.62 -39.24 24.61
CA GLU A 129 -1.04 -39.12 23.19
C GLU A 129 -0.49 -37.85 22.49
N SER A 130 0.71 -37.38 22.86
CA SER A 130 1.45 -36.32 22.14
C SER A 130 2.73 -36.83 21.51
#